data_AF-A0A7C3XQB3-F1
#
_entry.id   AF-A0A7C3XQB3-F1
#
_cell.length_a   1.000
_cell.length_b   1.000
_cell.length_c   1.000
_cell.angle_alpha   90.00
_cell.angle_beta   90.00
_cell.angle_gamma   90.00
#
_symmetry.space_group_name_H-M   'P 1'
#
loop_
_entity.id
_entity.type
_entity.pdbx_description
1 polymer ?
#
loop_
_entity_poly.entity_id
_entity_poly.type
_entity_poly.pdbx_seq_one_letter_code
_entity_poly.pdbx_strand_id
1 'polypeptide(L)'
;MSYSAFLVSVVAIGIPRLALSAAEPARSPEGIPRHQEQRIFAAVPDKPRVPPRKPRTVLIWSTPSHFMDKDPHKGYCVPYGLCAMRLLGEKTGAYKPVISDDLSLFLPENIRQFDAIIMNNSCGPWITPTEADMPRLKSAGDTPQAVEQILRRSFLDWLGGGGGVFAIHFAIAANAHWPEFREVFGARFTGHPWNEEVGILVEEPDYPLAAAFGGQKHFRIADEIYQFGPPYDRSKLRVFLSIDTERTNMGVKWIDRPDNDFAQAWTKSWGKGRVAYTGFGHRTEIFWNPVVLQFYLDAIQFAAGDLDAPTTPRDSKPSRRAPGPTPSDVREAKMRARKVNPPTEQQIKQIEAACPDSAPAKPAKPRKVLVWGHVWTHTPNPYAEAAIAALGRKTGAFSAVISDDPRLLLGDRIVQFDAVVMNNIHEPEPFLPEDFKSLDAQQQTAARQFDTAVKQSIMEYVRSGRGIVGIHAATAAFQNWAEYGEMMGGFYGGHIFQDVALKLDEPEHPINACFGGKPFNINDEIYIFRGPHSRKTLRVLLSLDLARMPDPGKRPDRDYAVSWVRMWDRGRVFYTTLGHAESTYWNPAFLRHVLAGIQFATGDLAAPADPLPQP
;
A
#
# COMPACT_ATOMS: atom_id res chain seq x y z
N MET A 1 -57.61 -71.86 13.59
CA MET A 1 -57.27 -70.42 13.64
C MET A 1 -55.78 -70.29 13.84
N SER A 2 -55.14 -69.49 12.99
CA SER A 2 -53.75 -69.01 13.02
C SER A 2 -52.59 -69.90 12.56
N TYR A 3 -51.78 -69.25 11.71
CA TYR A 3 -50.40 -69.45 11.22
C TYR A 3 -50.05 -70.60 10.27
N SER A 4 -49.68 -70.23 9.03
CA SER A 4 -48.39 -70.62 8.41
C SER A 4 -48.02 -69.76 7.20
N ALA A 5 -46.71 -69.63 7.01
CA ALA A 5 -45.94 -68.70 6.18
C ALA A 5 -45.99 -68.98 4.67
N PHE A 6 -45.66 -67.96 3.86
CA PHE A 6 -44.98 -68.15 2.58
C PHE A 6 -43.95 -67.03 2.33
N LEU A 7 -42.70 -67.44 2.15
CA LEU A 7 -41.56 -66.63 1.69
C LEU A 7 -41.73 -66.31 0.20
N VAL A 8 -41.35 -65.10 -0.21
CA VAL A 8 -41.11 -64.75 -1.61
C VAL A 8 -39.63 -64.40 -1.78
N SER A 9 -38.93 -65.19 -2.61
CA SER A 9 -37.59 -64.91 -3.12
C SER A 9 -37.65 -63.88 -4.24
N VAL A 10 -36.82 -62.82 -4.15
CA VAL A 10 -36.58 -61.89 -5.27
C VAL A 10 -35.23 -62.19 -5.89
N VAL A 11 -35.25 -62.53 -7.18
CA VAL A 11 -34.09 -62.76 -8.04
C VAL A 11 -33.45 -61.42 -8.40
N ALA A 12 -32.14 -61.28 -8.11
CA ALA A 12 -31.34 -60.14 -8.54
C ALA A 12 -30.87 -60.36 -10.00
N ILE A 13 -31.34 -59.54 -10.92
CA ILE A 13 -30.82 -59.44 -12.30
C ILE A 13 -29.91 -58.21 -12.35
N GLY A 14 -28.61 -58.44 -12.62
CA GLY A 14 -27.61 -57.40 -12.78
C GLY A 14 -27.78 -56.64 -14.10
N ILE A 15 -27.78 -55.30 -14.02
CA ILE A 15 -27.62 -54.41 -15.17
C ILE A 15 -26.23 -53.78 -15.05
N PRO A 16 -25.37 -53.85 -16.09
CA PRO A 16 -24.04 -53.25 -16.02
C PRO A 16 -24.16 -51.72 -16.03
N ARG A 17 -23.48 -51.07 -15.08
CA ARG A 17 -23.27 -49.62 -15.05
C ARG A 17 -22.50 -49.23 -16.33
N LEU A 18 -23.18 -48.54 -17.26
CA LEU A 18 -22.48 -47.69 -18.23
C LEU A 18 -21.71 -46.63 -17.44
N ALA A 19 -20.39 -46.62 -17.58
CA ALA A 19 -19.57 -45.50 -17.17
C ALA A 19 -20.00 -44.27 -17.98
N LEU A 20 -20.62 -43.28 -17.33
CA LEU A 20 -20.65 -41.92 -17.88
C LEU A 20 -19.20 -41.45 -17.95
N SER A 21 -18.62 -41.51 -19.15
CA SER A 21 -17.53 -40.60 -19.51
C SER A 21 -18.02 -39.19 -19.20
N ALA A 22 -17.40 -38.52 -18.23
CA ALA A 22 -17.61 -37.10 -18.02
C ALA A 22 -17.15 -36.40 -19.31
N ALA A 23 -18.10 -35.97 -20.13
CA ALA A 23 -17.80 -35.18 -21.31
C ALA A 23 -16.92 -34.01 -20.87
N GLU A 24 -15.74 -33.86 -21.49
CA GLU A 24 -14.89 -32.71 -21.23
C GLU A 24 -15.73 -31.44 -21.35
N PRO A 25 -15.65 -30.51 -20.37
CA PRO A 25 -16.41 -29.29 -20.46
C PRO A 25 -16.03 -28.56 -21.74
N ALA A 26 -17.03 -28.20 -22.55
CA ALA A 26 -16.83 -27.47 -23.80
C ALA A 26 -15.92 -26.25 -23.56
N ARG A 27 -14.95 -26.06 -24.46
CA ARG A 27 -13.99 -24.95 -24.43
C ARG A 27 -14.26 -23.97 -25.58
N SER A 28 -13.80 -22.73 -25.41
CA SER A 28 -13.72 -21.71 -26.46
C SER A 28 -12.61 -22.07 -27.49
N PRO A 29 -12.53 -21.37 -28.64
CA PRO A 29 -11.42 -21.54 -29.59
C PRO A 29 -10.04 -21.35 -28.95
N GLU A 30 -9.93 -20.47 -27.95
CA GLU A 30 -8.70 -20.20 -27.20
C GLU A 30 -8.43 -21.22 -26.08
N GLY A 31 -9.31 -22.20 -25.88
CA GLY A 31 -9.12 -23.27 -24.89
C GLY A 31 -9.56 -22.92 -23.47
N ILE A 32 -10.20 -21.76 -23.24
CA ILE A 32 -10.80 -21.41 -21.93
C ILE A 32 -12.17 -22.07 -21.72
N PRO A 33 -12.59 -22.35 -20.47
CA PRO A 33 -13.92 -22.90 -20.19
C PRO A 33 -15.04 -21.99 -20.70
N ARG A 34 -16.10 -22.58 -21.30
CA ARG A 34 -17.21 -21.80 -21.91
C ARG A 34 -17.91 -20.84 -20.94
N HIS A 35 -18.07 -21.20 -19.67
CA HIS A 35 -18.68 -20.30 -18.68
C HIS A 35 -17.81 -19.05 -18.41
N GLN A 36 -16.49 -19.15 -18.56
CA GLN A 36 -15.60 -17.98 -18.45
C GLN A 36 -15.68 -17.12 -19.70
N GLU A 37 -15.71 -17.72 -20.90
CA GLU A 37 -15.97 -16.98 -22.15
C GLU A 37 -17.29 -16.20 -22.08
N GLN A 38 -18.35 -16.79 -21.51
CA GLN A 38 -19.63 -16.11 -21.31
C GLN A 38 -19.51 -14.91 -20.35
N ARG A 39 -18.70 -15.01 -19.28
CA ARG A 39 -18.44 -13.87 -18.39
C ARG A 39 -17.72 -12.74 -19.12
N ILE A 40 -16.73 -13.08 -19.95
CA ILE A 40 -16.04 -12.10 -20.81
C ILE A 40 -17.05 -11.46 -21.77
N PHE A 41 -17.84 -12.26 -22.51
CA PHE A 41 -18.85 -11.76 -23.45
C PHE A 41 -19.88 -10.82 -22.80
N ALA A 42 -20.31 -11.14 -21.57
CA ALA A 42 -21.23 -10.31 -20.81
C ALA A 42 -20.61 -8.97 -20.39
N ALA A 43 -19.29 -8.94 -20.12
CA ALA A 43 -18.58 -7.74 -19.73
C ALA A 43 -18.13 -6.87 -20.93
N VAL A 44 -17.99 -7.45 -22.13
CA VAL A 44 -17.64 -6.70 -23.34
C VAL A 44 -18.77 -5.68 -23.64
N PRO A 45 -18.43 -4.41 -23.94
CA PRO A 45 -19.42 -3.40 -24.34
C PRO A 45 -20.24 -3.84 -25.55
N ASP A 46 -21.48 -3.37 -25.67
CA ASP A 46 -22.32 -3.72 -26.83
C ASP A 46 -21.91 -2.98 -28.11
N LYS A 47 -21.25 -1.83 -28.00
CA LYS A 47 -20.78 -1.00 -29.12
C LYS A 47 -19.54 -0.20 -28.72
N PRO A 48 -18.70 0.23 -29.68
CA PRO A 48 -17.59 1.11 -29.37
C PRO A 48 -18.08 2.52 -28.99
N ARG A 49 -17.27 3.26 -28.24
CA ARG A 49 -17.58 4.66 -27.87
C ARG A 49 -17.56 5.58 -29.08
N VAL A 50 -16.62 5.33 -29.99
CA VAL A 50 -16.52 6.03 -31.28
C VAL A 50 -16.73 5.01 -32.42
N PRO A 51 -17.46 5.36 -33.49
CA PRO A 51 -17.59 4.47 -34.63
C PRO A 51 -16.23 4.29 -35.33
N PRO A 52 -15.90 3.09 -35.85
CA PRO A 52 -14.69 2.92 -36.66
C PRO A 52 -14.79 3.79 -37.93
N ARG A 53 -13.71 4.51 -38.27
CA ARG A 53 -13.67 5.44 -39.41
C ARG A 53 -13.66 4.72 -40.76
N LYS A 54 -13.19 3.47 -40.75
CA LYS A 54 -13.19 2.53 -41.87
C LYS A 54 -13.19 1.10 -41.29
N PRO A 55 -13.49 0.05 -42.08
CA PRO A 55 -13.27 -1.32 -41.64
C PRO A 55 -11.83 -1.51 -41.17
N ARG A 56 -11.66 -2.03 -39.94
CA ARG A 56 -10.36 -2.27 -39.32
C ARG A 56 -10.03 -3.74 -39.28
N THR A 57 -8.78 -4.10 -39.55
CA THR A 57 -8.25 -5.45 -39.27
C THR A 57 -7.16 -5.34 -38.21
N VAL A 58 -7.28 -6.09 -37.13
CA VAL A 58 -6.36 -6.02 -35.99
C VAL A 58 -5.77 -7.40 -35.72
N LEU A 59 -4.44 -7.47 -35.72
CA LEU A 59 -3.70 -8.67 -35.32
C LEU A 59 -3.65 -8.74 -33.80
N ILE A 60 -4.13 -9.84 -33.23
CA ILE A 60 -3.98 -10.20 -31.82
C ILE A 60 -2.81 -11.18 -31.77
N TRP A 61 -1.63 -10.66 -31.46
CA TRP A 61 -0.41 -11.46 -31.40
C TRP A 61 -0.38 -12.30 -30.13
N SER A 62 -0.28 -13.62 -30.32
CA SER A 62 0.03 -14.56 -29.25
C SER A 62 1.48 -15.01 -29.42
N THR A 63 2.25 -15.01 -28.34
CA THR A 63 3.60 -15.59 -28.40
C THR A 63 3.52 -17.09 -28.70
N PRO A 64 4.36 -17.62 -29.60
CA PRO A 64 4.43 -19.05 -29.87
C PRO A 64 4.63 -19.87 -28.59
N SER A 65 3.93 -21.00 -28.49
CA SER A 65 3.86 -21.79 -27.25
C SER A 65 5.21 -22.26 -26.70
N HIS A 66 6.21 -22.47 -27.57
CA HIS A 66 7.55 -22.91 -27.21
C HIS A 66 8.39 -21.83 -26.50
N PHE A 67 8.07 -20.55 -26.69
CA PHE A 67 8.70 -19.46 -25.91
C PHE A 67 8.08 -19.31 -24.52
N MET A 68 6.95 -19.96 -24.27
CA MET A 68 6.17 -19.83 -23.04
C MET A 68 6.33 -21.02 -22.08
N ASP A 69 7.20 -22.00 -22.35
CA ASP A 69 7.25 -23.26 -21.57
C ASP A 69 7.54 -23.09 -20.07
N LYS A 70 8.24 -22.01 -19.70
CA LYS A 70 8.51 -21.63 -18.30
C LYS A 70 7.76 -20.37 -17.88
N ASP A 71 6.88 -19.88 -18.74
CA ASP A 71 6.17 -18.62 -18.54
C ASP A 71 4.87 -18.88 -17.75
N PRO A 72 4.71 -18.27 -16.55
CA PRO A 72 3.54 -18.51 -15.71
C PRO A 72 2.23 -17.99 -16.32
N HIS A 73 2.30 -17.14 -17.36
CA HIS A 73 1.13 -16.63 -18.07
C HIS A 73 0.55 -17.67 -19.04
N LYS A 74 1.33 -18.70 -19.43
CA LYS A 74 0.89 -19.79 -20.33
C LYS A 74 -0.26 -20.57 -19.72
N GLY A 75 -1.38 -20.64 -20.43
CA GLY A 75 -2.57 -21.36 -19.96
C GLY A 75 -3.32 -20.69 -18.80
N TYR A 76 -2.82 -19.56 -18.29
CA TYR A 76 -3.46 -18.76 -17.25
C TYR A 76 -4.12 -17.50 -17.85
N CYS A 77 -3.39 -16.41 -18.03
CA CYS A 77 -3.98 -15.14 -18.47
C CYS A 77 -4.01 -14.98 -19.99
N VAL A 78 -3.04 -15.55 -20.71
CA VAL A 78 -2.91 -15.39 -22.18
C VAL A 78 -4.18 -15.83 -22.91
N PRO A 79 -4.75 -17.05 -22.68
CA PRO A 79 -5.96 -17.49 -23.39
C PRO A 79 -7.20 -16.62 -23.10
N TYR A 80 -7.31 -16.07 -21.88
CA TYR A 80 -8.42 -15.20 -21.50
C TYR A 80 -8.28 -13.84 -22.18
N GLY A 81 -7.06 -13.32 -22.27
CA GLY A 81 -6.74 -12.12 -23.05
C GLY A 81 -7.06 -12.29 -24.54
N LEU A 82 -6.67 -13.42 -25.16
CA LEU A 82 -7.00 -13.69 -26.57
C LEU A 82 -8.52 -13.71 -26.80
N CYS A 83 -9.26 -14.40 -25.93
CA CYS A 83 -10.71 -14.45 -25.99
C CYS A 83 -11.35 -13.06 -25.83
N ALA A 84 -10.90 -12.26 -24.85
CA ALA A 84 -11.39 -10.90 -24.64
C ALA A 84 -11.11 -9.99 -25.85
N MET A 85 -9.89 -10.02 -26.41
CA MET A 85 -9.55 -9.22 -27.59
C MET A 85 -10.34 -9.66 -28.84
N ARG A 86 -10.63 -10.94 -29.02
CA ARG A 86 -11.51 -11.38 -30.10
C ARG A 86 -12.94 -10.87 -29.91
N LEU A 87 -13.50 -11.08 -28.72
CA LEU A 87 -14.88 -10.71 -28.42
C LEU A 87 -15.11 -9.20 -28.44
N LEU A 88 -14.11 -8.39 -28.05
CA LEU A 88 -14.17 -6.94 -28.22
C LEU A 88 -14.36 -6.55 -29.69
N GLY A 89 -13.63 -7.17 -30.62
CA GLY A 89 -13.81 -6.92 -32.06
C GLY A 89 -15.15 -7.43 -32.59
N GLU A 90 -15.47 -8.69 -32.32
CA GLU A 90 -16.67 -9.38 -32.84
C GLU A 90 -17.98 -8.77 -32.32
N LYS A 91 -18.09 -8.54 -31.00
CA LYS A 91 -19.33 -8.07 -30.39
C LYS A 91 -19.60 -6.60 -30.71
N THR A 92 -18.57 -5.77 -30.66
CA THR A 92 -18.73 -4.32 -30.82
C THR A 92 -18.74 -3.89 -32.29
N GLY A 93 -18.15 -4.71 -33.18
CA GLY A 93 -17.94 -4.35 -34.58
C GLY A 93 -16.83 -3.31 -34.80
N ALA A 94 -16.01 -3.01 -33.79
CA ALA A 94 -14.94 -2.02 -33.90
C ALA A 94 -13.81 -2.45 -34.86
N TYR A 95 -13.53 -3.75 -34.94
CA TYR A 95 -12.52 -4.32 -35.83
C TYR A 95 -12.76 -5.80 -36.10
N LYS A 96 -12.18 -6.30 -37.20
CA LYS A 96 -12.04 -7.72 -37.49
C LYS A 96 -10.81 -8.27 -36.75
N PRO A 97 -10.98 -9.18 -35.77
CA PRO A 97 -9.85 -9.78 -35.06
C PRO A 97 -9.17 -10.85 -35.91
N VAL A 98 -7.83 -10.90 -35.84
CA VAL A 98 -7.00 -11.98 -36.39
C VAL A 98 -6.09 -12.46 -35.28
N ILE A 99 -6.36 -13.62 -34.68
CA ILE A 99 -5.46 -14.23 -33.68
C ILE A 99 -4.40 -15.04 -34.43
N SER A 100 -3.12 -14.80 -34.15
CA SER A 100 -2.04 -15.57 -34.76
C SER A 100 -0.74 -15.48 -33.96
N ASP A 101 0.09 -16.51 -34.10
CA ASP A 101 1.49 -16.58 -33.69
C ASP A 101 2.44 -16.77 -34.90
N ASP A 102 1.93 -16.58 -36.14
CA ASP A 102 2.69 -16.75 -37.38
C ASP A 102 3.55 -15.52 -37.69
N LEU A 103 4.88 -15.70 -37.60
CA LEU A 103 5.85 -14.63 -37.84
C LEU A 103 5.83 -14.07 -39.27
N SER A 104 5.31 -14.82 -40.25
CA SER A 104 5.19 -14.32 -41.63
C SER A 104 4.27 -13.10 -41.73
N LEU A 105 3.38 -12.88 -40.75
CA LEU A 105 2.54 -11.70 -40.67
C LEU A 105 3.33 -10.41 -40.41
N PHE A 106 4.56 -10.50 -39.92
CA PHE A 106 5.47 -9.37 -39.75
C PHE A 106 6.33 -9.08 -40.97
N LEU A 107 6.22 -9.85 -42.06
CA LEU A 107 6.88 -9.52 -43.33
C LEU A 107 6.36 -8.17 -43.88
N PRO A 108 7.20 -7.38 -44.57
CA PRO A 108 6.84 -6.03 -45.04
C PRO A 108 5.53 -5.94 -45.83
N GLU A 109 5.26 -6.93 -46.66
CA GLU A 109 4.04 -7.05 -47.48
C GLU A 109 2.82 -7.45 -46.65
N ASN A 110 3.00 -8.25 -45.60
CA ASN A 110 1.91 -8.82 -44.82
C ASN A 110 1.50 -7.90 -43.68
N ILE A 111 2.44 -7.23 -43.00
CA ILE A 111 2.12 -6.40 -41.83
C ILE A 111 1.20 -5.22 -42.19
N ARG A 112 1.27 -4.75 -43.43
CA ARG A 112 0.48 -3.62 -43.95
C ARG A 112 -1.02 -3.90 -44.03
N GLN A 113 -1.44 -5.17 -43.94
CA GLN A 113 -2.86 -5.53 -43.91
C GLN A 113 -3.53 -5.15 -42.57
N PHE A 114 -2.74 -4.90 -41.52
CA PHE A 114 -3.23 -4.60 -40.19
C PHE A 114 -3.22 -3.09 -39.92
N ASP A 115 -4.32 -2.60 -39.35
CA ASP A 115 -4.44 -1.23 -38.85
C ASP A 115 -3.82 -1.09 -37.46
N ALA A 116 -3.83 -2.17 -36.67
CA ALA A 116 -3.18 -2.24 -35.37
C ALA A 116 -2.74 -3.67 -35.02
N ILE A 117 -1.78 -3.78 -34.10
CA ILE A 117 -1.32 -5.02 -33.48
C ILE A 117 -1.54 -4.93 -31.96
N ILE A 118 -2.15 -5.94 -31.38
CA ILE A 118 -2.28 -6.12 -29.94
C ILE A 118 -1.23 -7.12 -29.48
N MET A 119 -0.33 -6.71 -28.60
CA MET A 119 0.64 -7.58 -27.95
C MET A 119 0.04 -8.06 -26.63
N ASN A 120 -0.67 -9.19 -26.67
CA ASN A 120 -1.31 -9.77 -25.50
C ASN A 120 -0.30 -10.57 -24.69
N ASN A 121 0.20 -10.01 -23.58
CA ASN A 121 1.11 -10.70 -22.66
C ASN A 121 2.29 -11.37 -23.37
N SER A 122 2.78 -10.76 -24.45
CA SER A 122 3.80 -11.37 -25.28
C SER A 122 5.10 -11.53 -24.50
N CYS A 123 5.89 -12.58 -24.76
CA CYS A 123 7.09 -12.86 -24.00
C CYS A 123 8.19 -13.50 -24.85
N GLY A 124 9.38 -13.64 -24.25
CA GLY A 124 10.53 -14.23 -24.92
C GLY A 124 11.00 -13.43 -26.15
N PRO A 125 11.97 -13.97 -26.90
CA PRO A 125 12.48 -13.37 -28.13
C PRO A 125 11.60 -13.74 -29.33
N TRP A 126 10.28 -13.53 -29.25
CA TRP A 126 9.33 -14.03 -30.24
C TRP A 126 9.59 -13.54 -31.67
N ILE A 127 10.26 -12.39 -31.85
CA ILE A 127 10.60 -11.86 -33.19
C ILE A 127 11.74 -12.64 -33.87
N THR A 128 12.50 -13.45 -33.12
CA THR A 128 13.56 -14.31 -33.65
C THR A 128 12.94 -15.62 -34.18
N PRO A 129 12.99 -15.88 -35.50
CA PRO A 129 12.49 -17.14 -36.06
C PRO A 129 13.25 -18.33 -35.50
N THR A 130 12.55 -19.46 -35.37
CA THR A 130 13.18 -20.77 -35.19
C THR A 130 13.44 -21.43 -36.54
N GLU A 131 14.23 -22.50 -36.55
CA GLU A 131 14.42 -23.33 -37.76
C GLU A 131 13.09 -23.85 -38.33
N ALA A 132 12.07 -24.05 -37.49
CA ALA A 132 10.74 -24.49 -37.94
C ALA A 132 9.96 -23.38 -38.68
N ASP A 133 10.27 -22.11 -38.42
CA ASP A 133 9.62 -20.96 -39.07
C ASP A 133 10.23 -20.65 -40.44
N MET A 134 11.52 -20.98 -40.63
CA MET A 134 12.31 -20.61 -41.81
C MET A 134 11.68 -21.02 -43.16
N PRO A 135 11.03 -22.19 -43.33
CA PRO A 135 10.39 -22.52 -44.61
C PRO A 135 9.36 -21.50 -45.08
N ARG A 136 8.66 -20.82 -44.17
CA ARG A 136 7.66 -19.78 -44.48
C ARG A 136 8.28 -18.39 -44.65
N LEU A 137 9.48 -18.20 -44.14
CA LEU A 137 10.18 -16.91 -44.09
C LEU A 137 11.37 -16.83 -45.06
N LYS A 138 11.57 -17.86 -45.89
CA LYS A 138 12.69 -17.98 -46.82
C LYS A 138 12.80 -16.77 -47.78
N SER A 139 11.68 -16.14 -48.13
CA SER A 139 11.68 -14.93 -48.97
C SER A 139 12.36 -13.74 -48.30
N ALA A 140 12.44 -13.71 -46.96
CA ALA A 140 13.12 -12.66 -46.21
C ALA A 140 14.60 -12.96 -46.00
N GLY A 141 15.04 -14.21 -45.99
CA GLY A 141 16.46 -14.51 -45.85
C GLY A 141 16.78 -15.96 -45.53
N ASP A 142 18.08 -16.27 -45.59
CA ASP A 142 18.58 -17.65 -45.47
C ASP A 142 18.86 -18.08 -44.03
N THR A 143 18.92 -17.16 -43.08
CA THR A 143 19.20 -17.46 -41.66
C THR A 143 18.19 -16.79 -40.73
N PRO A 144 17.90 -17.37 -39.55
CA PRO A 144 17.01 -16.75 -38.57
C PRO A 144 17.39 -15.32 -38.20
N GLN A 145 18.68 -15.02 -38.07
CA GLN A 145 19.15 -13.68 -37.70
C GLN A 145 18.92 -12.67 -38.83
N ALA A 146 19.14 -13.06 -40.09
CA ALA A 146 18.87 -12.19 -41.24
C ALA A 146 17.38 -11.88 -41.37
N VAL A 147 16.53 -12.91 -41.24
CA VAL A 147 15.08 -12.77 -41.24
C VAL A 147 14.61 -11.88 -40.09
N GLU A 148 15.12 -12.10 -38.88
CA GLU A 148 14.78 -11.28 -37.71
C GLU A 148 15.04 -9.78 -37.96
N GLN A 149 16.17 -9.41 -38.58
CA GLN A 149 16.44 -8.00 -38.89
C GLN A 149 15.38 -7.39 -39.81
N ILE A 150 14.87 -8.17 -40.76
CA ILE A 150 13.81 -7.73 -41.67
C ILE A 150 12.48 -7.61 -40.94
N LEU A 151 12.12 -8.57 -40.08
CA LEU A 151 10.88 -8.50 -39.29
C LEU A 151 10.90 -7.31 -38.33
N ARG A 152 12.03 -7.09 -37.64
CA ARG A 152 12.25 -5.92 -36.78
C ARG A 152 12.08 -4.62 -37.56
N ARG A 153 12.75 -4.51 -38.73
CA ARG A 153 12.66 -3.31 -39.57
C ARG A 153 11.25 -3.08 -40.10
N SER A 154 10.59 -4.13 -40.57
CA SER A 154 9.22 -4.14 -41.05
C SER A 154 8.25 -3.59 -39.99
N PHE A 155 8.36 -4.07 -38.75
CA PHE A 155 7.56 -3.57 -37.62
C PHE A 155 7.80 -2.09 -37.35
N LEU A 156 9.07 -1.65 -37.29
CA LEU A 156 9.41 -0.25 -37.02
C LEU A 156 8.99 0.69 -38.14
N ASP A 157 9.11 0.28 -39.40
CA ASP A 157 8.70 1.07 -40.57
C ASP A 157 7.18 1.16 -40.67
N TRP A 158 6.47 0.05 -40.46
CA TRP A 158 5.00 0.04 -40.42
C TRP A 158 4.46 0.93 -39.30
N LEU A 159 5.01 0.80 -38.09
CA LEU A 159 4.64 1.65 -36.96
C LEU A 159 4.98 3.11 -37.26
N GLY A 160 6.21 3.39 -37.70
CA GLY A 160 6.68 4.73 -38.07
C GLY A 160 5.86 5.40 -39.17
N GLY A 161 5.32 4.60 -40.09
CA GLY A 161 4.46 5.02 -41.19
C GLY A 161 3.01 5.32 -40.80
N GLY A 162 2.59 4.99 -39.57
CA GLY A 162 1.25 5.27 -39.08
C GLY A 162 0.48 4.04 -38.60
N GLY A 163 1.09 2.86 -38.50
CA GLY A 163 0.53 1.72 -37.78
C GLY A 163 0.30 2.00 -36.30
N GLY A 164 -0.37 1.09 -35.60
CA GLY A 164 -0.65 1.24 -34.17
C GLY A 164 -0.40 -0.03 -33.36
N VAL A 165 0.13 0.11 -32.16
CA VAL A 165 0.36 -1.03 -31.26
C VAL A 165 -0.23 -0.77 -29.88
N PHE A 166 -0.90 -1.78 -29.33
CA PHE A 166 -1.34 -1.81 -27.94
C PHE A 166 -0.69 -2.98 -27.21
N ALA A 167 0.14 -2.69 -26.22
CA ALA A 167 0.82 -3.70 -25.41
C ALA A 167 0.19 -3.85 -24.03
N ILE A 168 -0.01 -5.11 -23.63
CA ILE A 168 -0.68 -5.49 -22.40
C ILE A 168 0.31 -6.21 -21.48
N HIS A 169 0.44 -5.70 -20.26
CA HIS A 169 1.11 -6.33 -19.13
C HIS A 169 2.54 -6.81 -19.48
N PHE A 170 2.77 -8.13 -19.57
CA PHE A 170 4.09 -8.73 -19.77
C PHE A 170 4.69 -8.48 -21.17
N ALA A 171 3.90 -8.00 -22.13
CA ALA A 171 4.37 -7.64 -23.47
C ALA A 171 5.58 -6.68 -23.46
N ILE A 172 5.72 -5.85 -22.42
CA ILE A 172 6.84 -4.91 -22.28
C ILE A 172 8.18 -5.58 -21.89
N ALA A 173 8.15 -6.83 -21.45
CA ALA A 173 9.33 -7.63 -21.14
C ALA A 173 9.80 -8.49 -22.34
N ALA A 174 9.00 -8.59 -23.40
CA ALA A 174 9.34 -9.35 -24.60
C ALA A 174 10.53 -8.75 -25.36
N ASN A 175 11.15 -9.55 -26.22
CA ASN A 175 12.26 -9.18 -27.11
C ASN A 175 13.35 -8.39 -26.38
N ALA A 176 13.77 -8.86 -25.20
CA ALA A 176 14.75 -8.15 -24.39
C ALA A 176 16.08 -7.91 -25.12
N HIS A 177 16.43 -8.70 -26.12
CA HIS A 177 17.61 -8.53 -26.98
C HIS A 177 17.45 -7.47 -28.08
N TRP A 178 16.30 -6.81 -28.19
CA TRP A 178 15.98 -5.79 -29.19
C TRP A 178 15.83 -4.40 -28.53
N PRO A 179 16.87 -3.55 -28.54
CA PRO A 179 16.83 -2.24 -27.86
C PRO A 179 15.73 -1.30 -28.36
N GLU A 180 15.49 -1.24 -29.68
CA GLU A 180 14.47 -0.38 -30.27
C GLU A 180 13.06 -0.79 -29.85
N PHE A 181 12.81 -2.06 -29.54
CA PHE A 181 11.53 -2.50 -28.98
C PHE A 181 11.25 -1.84 -27.62
N ARG A 182 12.28 -1.72 -26.77
CA ARG A 182 12.17 -1.02 -25.48
C ARG A 182 11.93 0.48 -25.70
N GLU A 183 12.54 1.07 -26.72
CA GLU A 183 12.30 2.47 -27.10
C GLU A 183 10.88 2.68 -27.65
N VAL A 184 10.32 1.74 -28.42
CA VAL A 184 8.94 1.82 -28.92
C VAL A 184 7.95 1.98 -27.75
N PHE A 185 8.02 1.13 -26.74
CA PHE A 185 7.13 1.22 -25.56
C PHE A 185 7.60 2.25 -24.53
N GLY A 186 8.87 2.62 -24.58
CA GLY A 186 9.49 3.64 -23.74
C GLY A 186 9.77 3.19 -22.31
N ALA A 187 9.86 1.89 -22.05
CA ALA A 187 10.18 1.35 -20.73
C ALA A 187 10.68 -0.10 -20.79
N ARG A 188 11.27 -0.57 -19.69
CA ARG A 188 11.63 -1.98 -19.48
C ARG A 188 11.05 -2.47 -18.16
N PHE A 189 10.55 -3.70 -18.13
CA PHE A 189 10.17 -4.39 -16.91
C PHE A 189 11.36 -4.54 -15.95
N THR A 190 11.19 -4.14 -14.69
CA THR A 190 12.21 -4.33 -13.64
C THR A 190 11.70 -5.08 -12.42
N GLY A 191 10.39 -5.13 -12.21
CA GLY A 191 9.81 -5.89 -11.11
C GLY A 191 8.29 -5.76 -11.08
N HIS A 192 7.68 -6.57 -10.21
CA HIS A 192 6.24 -6.72 -10.04
C HIS A 192 5.92 -6.67 -8.53
N PRO A 193 6.03 -5.49 -7.88
CA PRO A 193 6.01 -5.40 -6.42
C PRO A 193 4.65 -5.81 -5.83
N TRP A 194 3.56 -5.64 -6.58
CA TRP A 194 2.21 -5.91 -6.11
C TRP A 194 1.60 -7.10 -6.86
N ASN A 195 1.04 -8.05 -6.10
CA ASN A 195 0.09 -9.05 -6.59
C ASN A 195 -1.11 -9.07 -5.63
N GLU A 196 -1.75 -7.92 -5.53
CA GLU A 196 -2.80 -7.63 -4.56
C GLU A 196 -3.73 -6.55 -5.14
N GLU A 197 -4.70 -6.11 -4.33
CA GLU A 197 -5.52 -4.96 -4.70
C GLU A 197 -4.76 -3.65 -4.45
N VAL A 198 -4.55 -2.88 -5.52
CA VAL A 198 -3.88 -1.58 -5.49
C VAL A 198 -4.86 -0.44 -5.74
N GLY A 199 -4.52 0.76 -5.27
CA GLY A 199 -5.17 1.99 -5.71
C GLY A 199 -4.51 2.49 -7.00
N ILE A 200 -5.32 2.82 -8.00
CA ILE A 200 -4.88 3.49 -9.24
C ILE A 200 -5.36 4.92 -9.20
N LEU A 201 -4.45 5.84 -9.48
CA LEU A 201 -4.75 7.25 -9.72
C LEU A 201 -4.99 7.46 -11.22
N VAL A 202 -6.11 8.11 -11.54
CA VAL A 202 -6.41 8.62 -12.87
C VAL A 202 -5.86 10.03 -12.97
N GLU A 203 -4.70 10.18 -13.59
CA GLU A 203 -3.96 11.45 -13.60
C GLU A 203 -4.58 12.52 -14.51
N GLU A 204 -5.28 12.08 -15.56
CA GLU A 204 -6.08 12.92 -16.44
C GLU A 204 -7.48 12.29 -16.61
N PRO A 205 -8.43 12.58 -15.70
CA PRO A 205 -9.79 12.04 -15.79
C PRO A 205 -10.50 12.37 -17.10
N ASP A 206 -10.14 13.50 -17.72
CA ASP A 206 -10.68 13.96 -19.00
C ASP A 206 -9.91 13.41 -20.22
N TYR A 207 -8.84 12.63 -20.01
CA TYR A 207 -8.10 12.04 -21.13
C TYR A 207 -8.97 11.02 -21.88
N PRO A 208 -8.97 10.99 -23.23
CA PRO A 208 -9.90 10.15 -23.99
C PRO A 208 -9.88 8.67 -23.64
N LEU A 209 -8.71 8.09 -23.32
CA LEU A 209 -8.59 6.69 -22.90
C LEU A 209 -8.93 6.47 -21.41
N ALA A 210 -9.03 7.54 -20.61
CA ALA A 210 -9.45 7.47 -19.22
C ALA A 210 -10.98 7.53 -19.04
N ALA A 211 -11.73 7.86 -20.10
CA ALA A 211 -13.19 8.00 -20.01
C ALA A 211 -13.92 6.70 -19.62
N ALA A 212 -13.31 5.52 -19.81
CA ALA A 212 -13.84 4.26 -19.30
C ALA A 212 -14.02 4.26 -17.77
N PHE A 213 -13.22 5.05 -17.05
CA PHE A 213 -13.24 5.16 -15.58
C PHE A 213 -14.24 6.23 -15.07
N GLY A 214 -15.09 6.77 -15.93
CA GLY A 214 -16.25 7.59 -15.52
C GLY A 214 -15.90 8.88 -14.78
N GLY A 215 -14.76 9.51 -15.10
CA GLY A 215 -14.31 10.74 -14.43
C GLY A 215 -13.81 10.55 -12.99
N GLN A 216 -13.70 9.30 -12.53
CA GLN A 216 -13.12 9.01 -11.22
C GLN A 216 -11.66 9.48 -11.17
N LYS A 217 -11.26 10.09 -10.05
CA LYS A 217 -9.85 10.45 -9.82
C LYS A 217 -9.02 9.25 -9.40
N HIS A 218 -9.66 8.22 -8.87
CA HIS A 218 -9.02 6.99 -8.40
C HIS A 218 -9.98 5.81 -8.49
N PHE A 219 -9.43 4.62 -8.64
CA PHE A 219 -10.17 3.36 -8.54
C PHE A 219 -9.27 2.29 -7.89
N ARG A 220 -9.86 1.15 -7.54
CA ARG A 220 -9.11 -0.01 -7.03
C ARG A 220 -9.16 -1.15 -8.03
N ILE A 221 -8.05 -1.87 -8.14
CA ILE A 221 -7.92 -3.00 -9.04
C ILE A 221 -7.02 -4.06 -8.40
N ALA A 222 -7.43 -5.31 -8.48
CA ALA A 222 -6.61 -6.44 -8.07
C ALA A 222 -5.94 -7.04 -9.30
N ASP A 223 -4.61 -6.97 -9.35
CA ASP A 223 -3.81 -7.52 -10.44
C ASP A 223 -2.36 -7.78 -9.98
N GLU A 224 -1.54 -8.35 -10.85
CA GLU A 224 -0.08 -8.23 -10.72
C GLU A 224 0.37 -6.93 -11.40
N ILE A 225 1.04 -6.05 -10.65
CA ILE A 225 1.36 -4.69 -11.09
C ILE A 225 2.86 -4.45 -11.12
N TYR A 226 3.31 -3.86 -12.23
CA TYR A 226 4.73 -3.67 -12.53
C TYR A 226 5.26 -2.32 -12.10
N GLN A 227 6.58 -2.29 -11.94
CA GLN A 227 7.38 -1.08 -12.00
C GLN A 227 8.37 -1.17 -13.17
N PHE A 228 8.85 0.00 -13.61
CA PHE A 228 9.63 0.13 -14.83
C PHE A 228 10.99 0.78 -14.62
N GLY A 229 11.97 0.32 -15.39
CA GLY A 229 13.29 0.92 -15.51
C GLY A 229 13.57 1.53 -16.88
N PRO A 230 14.80 2.01 -17.12
CA PRO A 230 15.21 2.63 -18.38
C PRO A 230 14.85 1.78 -19.61
N PRO A 231 14.36 2.39 -20.71
CA PRO A 231 14.37 3.83 -20.99
C PRO A 231 13.17 4.62 -20.42
N TYR A 232 12.44 4.07 -19.44
CA TYR A 232 11.34 4.78 -18.77
C TYR A 232 11.77 6.18 -18.34
N ASP A 233 11.10 7.15 -18.94
CA ASP A 233 11.20 8.56 -18.64
C ASP A 233 9.83 9.17 -18.91
N ARG A 234 9.15 9.56 -17.84
CA ARG A 234 7.82 10.17 -17.91
C ARG A 234 7.80 11.39 -18.82
N SER A 235 8.88 12.17 -18.90
CA SER A 235 8.94 13.35 -19.79
C SER A 235 8.88 12.98 -21.28
N LYS A 236 8.98 11.69 -21.63
CA LYS A 236 8.85 11.15 -22.99
C LYS A 236 7.56 10.37 -23.21
N LEU A 237 6.72 10.24 -22.18
CA LEU A 237 5.48 9.47 -22.18
C LEU A 237 4.30 10.36 -21.80
N ARG A 238 3.12 10.09 -22.35
CA ARG A 238 1.89 10.66 -21.82
C ARG A 238 1.25 9.67 -20.86
N VAL A 239 1.70 9.71 -19.61
CA VAL A 239 1.14 8.88 -18.54
C VAL A 239 -0.22 9.43 -18.12
N PHE A 240 -1.23 8.55 -18.06
CA PHE A 240 -2.59 8.93 -17.63
C PHE A 240 -3.14 8.04 -16.51
N LEU A 241 -2.55 6.87 -16.25
CA LEU A 241 -2.81 6.05 -15.06
C LEU A 241 -1.51 5.73 -14.32
N SER A 242 -1.57 5.67 -13.00
CA SER A 242 -0.44 5.30 -12.14
C SER A 242 -0.89 4.68 -10.82
N ILE A 243 0.01 4.04 -10.07
CA ILE A 243 -0.28 3.67 -8.68
C ILE A 243 -0.56 4.93 -7.85
N ASP A 244 -1.68 4.92 -7.16
CA ASP A 244 -1.96 5.82 -6.04
C ASP A 244 -1.21 5.30 -4.81
N THR A 245 -0.06 5.92 -4.52
CA THR A 245 0.82 5.50 -3.42
C THR A 245 0.22 5.75 -2.04
N GLU A 246 -0.80 6.61 -1.94
CA GLU A 246 -1.51 6.86 -0.68
C GLU A 246 -2.55 5.77 -0.40
N ARG A 247 -3.07 5.13 -1.45
CA ARG A 247 -4.11 4.09 -1.39
C ARG A 247 -3.62 2.68 -1.69
N THR A 248 -2.32 2.52 -1.89
CA THR A 248 -1.68 1.25 -2.20
C THR A 248 -0.76 0.82 -1.06
N ASN A 249 -0.64 -0.49 -0.85
CA ASN A 249 0.35 -1.04 0.06
C ASN A 249 1.76 -0.85 -0.52
N MET A 250 2.41 0.26 -0.16
CA MET A 250 3.79 0.53 -0.59
C MET A 250 4.84 -0.27 0.21
N GLY A 251 4.43 -1.24 1.03
CA GLY A 251 5.28 -2.00 1.96
C GLY A 251 5.74 -3.35 1.39
N VAL A 252 5.42 -3.60 0.12
CA VAL A 252 5.81 -4.79 -0.60
C VAL A 252 7.30 -4.77 -0.95
N LYS A 253 7.87 -5.96 -1.14
CA LYS A 253 9.26 -6.12 -1.56
C LYS A 253 9.44 -5.65 -3.02
N TRP A 254 10.68 -5.36 -3.40
CA TRP A 254 11.07 -5.04 -4.79
C TRP A 254 10.53 -3.73 -5.35
N ILE A 255 10.17 -2.76 -4.49
CA ILE A 255 9.99 -1.39 -4.95
C ILE A 255 11.37 -0.74 -5.12
N ASP A 256 11.77 -0.49 -6.36
CA ASP A 256 13.12 -0.01 -6.69
C ASP A 256 13.13 1.42 -7.23
N ARG A 257 11.96 2.06 -7.36
CA ARG A 257 11.82 3.44 -7.84
C ARG A 257 11.77 4.46 -6.69
N PRO A 258 12.85 5.21 -6.41
CA PRO A 258 12.88 6.18 -5.31
C PRO A 258 12.05 7.44 -5.61
N ASP A 259 11.71 7.68 -6.87
CA ASP A 259 10.94 8.86 -7.31
C ASP A 259 9.42 8.69 -7.16
N ASN A 260 8.99 7.56 -6.57
CA ASN A 260 7.61 7.15 -6.40
C ASN A 260 6.79 7.17 -7.70
N ASP A 261 7.43 7.00 -8.87
CA ASP A 261 6.74 7.06 -10.16
C ASP A 261 6.39 5.68 -10.76
N PHE A 262 5.17 5.20 -10.50
CA PHE A 262 4.71 3.90 -10.99
C PHE A 262 3.58 4.06 -12.01
N ALA A 263 3.89 4.55 -13.21
CA ALA A 263 2.92 4.61 -14.31
C ALA A 263 2.34 3.23 -14.63
N GLN A 264 1.05 3.15 -14.93
CA GLN A 264 0.36 1.91 -15.27
C GLN A 264 -0.33 1.95 -16.63
N ALA A 265 -0.53 3.14 -17.20
CA ALA A 265 -0.92 3.27 -18.60
C ALA A 265 -0.41 4.59 -19.19
N TRP A 266 0.02 4.52 -20.44
CA TRP A 266 0.51 5.69 -21.17
C TRP A 266 0.31 5.52 -22.67
N THR A 267 0.36 6.65 -23.38
CA THR A 267 0.49 6.70 -24.83
C THR A 267 1.78 7.40 -25.24
N LYS A 268 2.24 7.12 -26.46
CA LYS A 268 3.28 7.90 -27.14
C LYS A 268 3.18 7.72 -28.66
N SER A 269 3.90 8.56 -29.38
CA SER A 269 4.09 8.41 -30.83
C SER A 269 5.41 7.73 -31.16
N TRP A 270 5.42 7.03 -32.29
CA TRP A 270 6.63 6.53 -32.95
C TRP A 270 6.54 6.90 -34.43
N GLY A 271 7.27 7.92 -34.86
CA GLY A 271 7.01 8.56 -36.15
C GLY A 271 5.56 9.04 -36.23
N LYS A 272 4.80 8.56 -37.21
CA LYS A 272 3.35 8.81 -37.36
C LYS A 272 2.48 7.77 -36.61
N GLY A 273 3.09 6.75 -36.03
CA GLY A 273 2.42 5.65 -35.34
C GLY A 273 1.94 5.99 -33.95
N ARG A 274 1.05 5.11 -33.45
CA ARG A 274 0.38 5.23 -32.15
C ARG A 274 0.75 4.05 -31.26
N VAL A 275 1.30 4.33 -30.09
CA VAL A 275 1.69 3.32 -29.11
C VAL A 275 0.86 3.55 -27.85
N ALA A 276 0.20 2.50 -27.39
CA ALA A 276 -0.46 2.45 -26.09
C ALA A 276 0.08 1.29 -25.27
N TYR A 277 0.19 1.49 -23.95
CA TYR A 277 0.56 0.45 -23.00
C TYR A 277 -0.35 0.47 -21.78
N THR A 278 -0.59 -0.72 -21.22
CA THR A 278 -1.20 -0.92 -19.90
C THR A 278 -0.47 -1.99 -19.12
N GLY A 279 -0.30 -1.77 -17.82
CA GLY A 279 0.21 -2.76 -16.86
C GLY A 279 -0.84 -3.79 -16.44
N PHE A 280 -2.13 -3.55 -16.69
CA PHE A 280 -3.20 -4.48 -16.32
C PHE A 280 -3.27 -5.65 -17.30
N GLY A 281 -3.42 -6.89 -16.82
CA GLY A 281 -3.56 -8.06 -17.67
C GLY A 281 -3.06 -9.41 -17.12
N HIS A 282 -2.72 -9.51 -15.83
CA HIS A 282 -2.26 -10.77 -15.23
C HIS A 282 -3.42 -11.62 -14.71
N ARG A 283 -4.25 -11.07 -13.82
CA ARG A 283 -5.35 -11.81 -13.21
C ARG A 283 -6.45 -12.05 -14.23
N THR A 284 -6.98 -13.27 -14.27
CA THR A 284 -8.05 -13.63 -15.22
C THR A 284 -9.30 -12.77 -15.01
N GLU A 285 -9.52 -12.29 -13.77
CA GLU A 285 -10.59 -11.38 -13.39
C GLU A 285 -10.63 -10.07 -14.19
N ILE A 286 -9.48 -9.61 -14.67
CA ILE A 286 -9.37 -8.39 -15.46
C ILE A 286 -10.15 -8.52 -16.78
N PHE A 287 -10.21 -9.72 -17.36
CA PHE A 287 -10.82 -9.96 -18.66
C PHE A 287 -12.34 -10.08 -18.62
N TRP A 288 -12.98 -10.01 -17.45
CA TRP A 288 -14.43 -9.83 -17.33
C TRP A 288 -14.78 -8.61 -16.45
N ASN A 289 -13.86 -7.67 -16.31
CA ASN A 289 -14.15 -6.37 -15.72
C ASN A 289 -14.65 -5.43 -16.83
N PRO A 290 -15.92 -4.99 -16.79
CA PRO A 290 -16.50 -4.20 -17.88
C PRO A 290 -15.80 -2.84 -18.09
N VAL A 291 -15.30 -2.23 -17.01
CA VAL A 291 -14.55 -0.96 -17.09
C VAL A 291 -13.21 -1.16 -17.79
N VAL A 292 -12.49 -2.24 -17.45
CA VAL A 292 -11.20 -2.53 -18.08
C VAL A 292 -11.37 -2.94 -19.54
N LEU A 293 -12.39 -3.73 -19.88
CA LEU A 293 -12.67 -4.09 -21.27
C LEU A 293 -13.06 -2.88 -22.12
N GLN A 294 -13.80 -1.91 -21.56
CA GLN A 294 -14.05 -0.65 -22.25
C GLN A 294 -12.75 0.14 -22.46
N PHE A 295 -11.86 0.20 -21.45
CA PHE A 295 -10.55 0.83 -21.60
C PHE A 295 -9.69 0.15 -22.68
N TYR A 296 -9.68 -1.18 -22.73
CA TYR A 296 -8.97 -1.93 -23.78
C TYR A 296 -9.52 -1.62 -25.16
N LEU A 297 -10.86 -1.57 -25.33
CA LEU A 297 -11.48 -1.20 -26.58
C LEU A 297 -11.03 0.21 -27.02
N ASP A 298 -11.03 1.19 -26.12
CA ASP A 298 -10.59 2.55 -26.43
C ASP A 298 -9.11 2.60 -26.84
N ALA A 299 -8.24 1.85 -26.16
CA ALA A 299 -6.82 1.77 -26.48
C ALA A 299 -6.58 1.11 -27.85
N ILE A 300 -7.37 0.09 -28.21
CA ILE A 300 -7.32 -0.56 -29.53
C ILE A 300 -7.82 0.40 -30.62
N GLN A 301 -8.92 1.12 -30.36
CA GLN A 301 -9.44 2.13 -31.29
C GLN A 301 -8.46 3.29 -31.47
N PHE A 302 -7.74 3.68 -30.42
CA PHE A 302 -6.64 4.63 -30.52
C PHE A 302 -5.51 4.09 -31.39
N ALA A 303 -5.04 2.86 -31.15
CA ALA A 303 -4.01 2.23 -31.97
C ALA A 303 -4.43 2.18 -33.46
N ALA A 304 -5.66 1.71 -33.74
CA ALA A 304 -6.22 1.67 -35.09
C ALA A 304 -6.39 3.07 -35.72
N GLY A 305 -6.51 4.13 -34.91
CA GLY A 305 -6.67 5.52 -35.36
C GLY A 305 -8.11 5.98 -35.52
N ASP A 306 -9.05 5.34 -34.84
CA ASP A 306 -10.46 5.72 -34.78
C ASP A 306 -10.77 6.66 -33.59
N LEU A 307 -10.07 6.45 -32.46
CA LEU A 307 -10.18 7.30 -31.27
C LEU A 307 -8.97 8.23 -31.19
N ASP A 308 -9.20 9.53 -31.29
CA ASP A 308 -8.13 10.52 -31.17
C ASP A 308 -7.76 10.73 -29.69
N ALA A 309 -6.46 10.67 -29.38
CA ALA A 309 -5.93 11.02 -28.08
C ALA A 309 -4.53 11.65 -28.22
N PRO A 310 -4.20 12.71 -27.45
CA PRO A 310 -2.88 13.31 -27.47
C PRO A 310 -1.78 12.31 -27.10
N THR A 311 -0.66 12.34 -27.81
CA THR A 311 0.56 11.57 -27.45
C THR A 311 1.67 12.46 -26.92
N THR A 312 1.44 13.78 -26.85
CA THR A 312 2.39 14.74 -26.30
C THR A 312 2.74 14.36 -24.87
N PRO A 313 4.04 14.14 -24.57
CA PRO A 313 4.47 13.76 -23.23
C PRO A 313 4.07 14.76 -22.15
N ARG A 314 4.02 14.28 -20.91
CA ARG A 314 3.75 15.11 -19.72
C ARG A 314 4.79 14.79 -18.66
N ASP A 315 5.58 15.79 -18.28
CA ASP A 315 6.57 15.69 -17.20
C ASP A 315 5.95 15.86 -15.80
N SER A 316 4.77 16.50 -15.72
CA SER A 316 4.03 16.69 -14.48
C SER A 316 3.74 15.34 -13.81
N LYS A 317 4.27 15.18 -12.59
CA LYS A 317 3.92 14.08 -11.69
C LYS A 317 2.76 14.52 -10.80
N PRO A 318 1.80 13.64 -10.48
CA PRO A 318 0.88 13.90 -9.39
C PRO A 318 1.67 14.23 -8.13
N SER A 319 1.23 15.23 -7.35
CA SER A 319 1.76 15.48 -6.02
C SER A 319 1.43 14.28 -5.14
N ARG A 320 2.36 13.31 -5.04
CA ARG A 320 2.21 12.11 -4.23
C ARG A 320 2.87 12.33 -2.88
N ARG A 321 2.16 12.07 -1.78
CA ARG A 321 2.85 11.73 -0.53
C ARG A 321 3.10 10.22 -0.54
N ALA A 322 4.32 9.82 -0.17
CA ALA A 322 4.61 8.47 0.32
C ALA A 322 3.64 8.10 1.47
N PRO A 323 3.58 6.85 1.98
CA PRO A 323 2.96 6.59 3.29
C PRO A 323 3.31 7.72 4.28
N GLY A 324 2.28 8.33 4.83
CA GLY A 324 2.35 9.69 5.36
C GLY A 324 1.03 10.06 6.04
N PRO A 325 1.02 11.15 6.82
CA PRO A 325 -0.15 11.53 7.62
C PRO A 325 -1.40 11.64 6.75
N THR A 326 -2.56 11.26 7.30
CA THR A 326 -3.87 11.55 6.70
C THR A 326 -3.87 12.98 6.15
N PRO A 327 -4.29 13.20 4.88
CA PRO A 327 -4.34 14.54 4.29
C PRO A 327 -4.97 15.55 5.24
N SER A 328 -4.41 16.75 5.32
CA SER A 328 -4.77 17.72 6.37
C SER A 328 -6.27 18.05 6.39
N ASP A 329 -6.89 18.14 5.22
CA ASP A 329 -8.33 18.36 5.05
C ASP A 329 -9.17 17.19 5.59
N VAL A 330 -8.75 15.95 5.32
CA VAL A 330 -9.41 14.73 5.85
C VAL A 330 -9.24 14.64 7.35
N ARG A 331 -8.02 14.94 7.84
CA ARG A 331 -7.68 14.93 9.26
C ARG A 331 -8.48 15.97 10.03
N GLU A 332 -8.57 17.19 9.51
CA GLU A 332 -9.45 18.24 10.04
C GLU A 332 -10.93 17.82 10.00
N ALA A 333 -11.38 17.17 8.93
CA ALA A 333 -12.77 16.69 8.84
C ALA A 333 -13.08 15.66 9.92
N LYS A 334 -12.17 14.71 10.19
CA LYS A 334 -12.31 13.74 11.29
C LYS A 334 -12.32 14.43 12.65
N MET A 335 -11.42 15.38 12.88
CA MET A 335 -11.40 16.19 14.11
C MET A 335 -12.73 16.93 14.33
N ARG A 336 -13.24 17.61 13.30
CA ARG A 336 -14.56 18.28 13.33
C ARG A 336 -15.68 17.29 13.64
N ALA A 337 -15.69 16.12 13.00
CA ALA A 337 -16.71 15.09 13.23
C ALA A 337 -16.70 14.56 14.67
N ARG A 338 -15.51 14.51 15.31
CA ARG A 338 -15.33 14.06 16.69
C ARG A 338 -15.30 15.20 17.73
N LYS A 339 -15.53 16.43 17.29
CA LYS A 339 -15.50 17.65 18.14
C LYS A 339 -14.17 17.86 18.86
N VAL A 340 -13.06 17.47 18.23
CA VAL A 340 -11.71 17.78 18.71
C VAL A 340 -11.25 19.05 18.03
N ASN A 341 -10.84 20.05 18.82
CA ASN A 341 -10.33 21.31 18.31
C ASN A 341 -8.79 21.31 18.32
N PRO A 342 -8.13 21.83 17.27
CA PRO A 342 -6.71 22.10 17.34
C PRO A 342 -6.42 23.28 18.30
N PRO A 343 -5.19 23.38 18.82
CA PRO A 343 -4.75 24.56 19.57
C PRO A 343 -4.93 25.83 18.73
N THR A 344 -5.46 26.88 19.36
CA THR A 344 -5.50 28.23 18.79
C THR A 344 -4.08 28.78 18.59
N GLU A 345 -3.92 29.79 17.74
CA GLU A 345 -2.62 30.47 17.55
C GLU A 345 -2.03 31.00 18.87
N GLN A 346 -2.87 31.49 19.78
CA GLN A 346 -2.45 31.94 21.10
C GLN A 346 -1.91 30.78 21.95
N GLN A 347 -2.59 29.64 21.95
CA GLN A 347 -2.13 28.44 22.65
C GLN A 347 -0.84 27.88 22.04
N ILE A 348 -0.69 27.90 20.71
CA ILE A 348 0.59 27.56 20.05
C ILE A 348 1.72 28.46 20.54
N LYS A 349 1.50 29.78 20.63
CA LYS A 349 2.50 30.71 21.17
C LYS A 349 2.84 30.42 22.63
N GLN A 350 1.85 30.04 23.45
CA GLN A 350 2.09 29.64 24.85
C GLN A 350 2.94 28.38 24.93
N ILE A 351 2.66 27.38 24.10
CA ILE A 351 3.44 26.13 23.99
C ILE A 351 4.89 26.47 23.58
N GLU A 352 5.09 27.25 22.52
CA GLU A 352 6.43 27.61 22.04
C GLU A 352 7.22 28.45 23.06
N ALA A 353 6.55 29.31 23.81
CA ALA A 353 7.16 30.09 24.90
C ALA A 353 7.57 29.21 26.08
N ALA A 354 6.81 28.15 26.38
CA ALA A 354 7.12 27.21 27.44
C ALA A 354 8.23 26.21 27.07
N CYS A 355 8.45 25.95 25.78
CA CYS A 355 9.53 25.10 25.31
C CYS A 355 10.91 25.69 25.70
N PRO A 356 11.84 24.88 26.24
CA PRO A 356 13.20 25.32 26.50
C PRO A 356 13.94 25.69 25.22
N ASP A 357 14.97 26.53 25.35
CA ASP A 357 15.81 26.94 24.21
C ASP A 357 16.92 25.91 23.89
N SER A 358 17.20 24.99 24.81
CA SER A 358 18.18 23.92 24.62
C SER A 358 17.69 22.60 25.20
N ALA A 359 18.21 21.49 24.64
CA ALA A 359 17.94 20.15 25.13
C ALA A 359 18.89 19.76 26.27
N PRO A 360 18.47 18.90 27.22
CA PRO A 360 19.34 18.45 28.31
C PRO A 360 20.53 17.62 27.84
N ALA A 361 20.44 16.96 26.67
CA ALA A 361 21.57 16.30 26.02
C ALA A 361 21.74 16.79 24.58
N LYS A 362 22.99 16.86 24.10
CA LYS A 362 23.26 17.09 22.67
C LYS A 362 23.02 15.78 21.91
N PRO A 363 22.21 15.77 20.84
CA PRO A 363 21.97 14.55 20.07
C PRO A 363 23.26 14.06 19.42
N ALA A 364 23.54 12.76 19.52
CA ALA A 364 24.77 12.15 18.98
C ALA A 364 24.80 12.12 17.44
N LYS A 365 23.62 12.13 16.83
CA LYS A 365 23.37 12.21 15.38
C LYS A 365 22.03 12.91 15.16
N PRO A 366 21.71 13.40 13.95
CA PRO A 366 20.36 13.85 13.65
C PRO A 366 19.33 12.78 13.99
N ARG A 367 18.36 13.12 14.84
CA ARG A 367 17.31 12.19 15.30
C ARG A 367 16.02 12.42 14.54
N LYS A 368 15.32 11.33 14.24
CA LYS A 368 13.96 11.35 13.67
C LYS A 368 12.99 10.66 14.64
N VAL A 369 11.96 11.37 15.08
CA VAL A 369 10.97 10.86 16.05
C VAL A 369 9.61 10.84 15.40
N LEU A 370 8.96 9.66 15.38
CA LEU A 370 7.58 9.53 14.95
C LEU A 370 6.66 9.86 16.12
N VAL A 371 5.75 10.83 15.96
CA VAL A 371 4.64 11.10 16.87
C VAL A 371 3.41 10.48 16.24
N TRP A 372 3.02 9.31 16.77
CA TRP A 372 1.96 8.51 16.20
C TRP A 372 0.71 8.49 17.08
N GLY A 373 -0.45 8.76 16.49
CA GLY A 373 -1.74 8.65 17.14
C GLY A 373 -2.86 9.26 16.30
N HIS A 374 -4.11 8.87 16.59
CA HIS A 374 -5.28 9.45 15.93
C HIS A 374 -5.68 10.75 16.65
N VAL A 375 -5.50 11.89 16.01
CA VAL A 375 -5.75 13.18 16.67
C VAL A 375 -7.21 13.45 17.01
N TRP A 376 -8.13 12.76 16.33
CA TRP A 376 -9.57 12.94 16.47
C TRP A 376 -10.19 12.05 17.54
N THR A 377 -9.41 11.22 18.23
CA THR A 377 -9.95 10.29 19.22
C THR A 377 -9.79 10.81 20.64
N HIS A 378 -8.85 11.72 20.90
CA HIS A 378 -8.66 12.26 22.24
C HIS A 378 -8.23 13.73 22.19
N THR A 379 -8.89 14.59 22.99
CA THR A 379 -8.72 16.05 22.99
C THR A 379 -7.28 16.56 23.17
N PRO A 380 -6.40 15.92 23.97
CA PRO A 380 -5.03 16.37 24.17
C PRO A 380 -4.08 16.12 22.98
N ASN A 381 -4.45 15.23 22.06
CA ASN A 381 -3.58 14.78 20.96
C ASN A 381 -2.98 15.92 20.12
N PRO A 382 -3.76 16.92 19.64
CA PRO A 382 -3.19 17.99 18.83
C PRO A 382 -2.29 18.95 19.65
N TYR A 383 -2.52 19.10 20.95
CA TYR A 383 -1.64 19.87 21.84
C TYR A 383 -0.29 19.16 22.03
N ALA A 384 -0.31 17.84 22.20
CA ALA A 384 0.88 17.02 22.29
C ALA A 384 1.73 17.08 21.02
N GLU A 385 1.10 16.97 19.85
CA GLU A 385 1.80 17.08 18.57
C GLU A 385 2.46 18.45 18.40
N ALA A 386 1.73 19.54 18.67
CA ALA A 386 2.26 20.89 18.61
C ALA A 386 3.44 21.08 19.56
N ALA A 387 3.32 20.61 20.80
CA ALA A 387 4.37 20.70 21.81
C ALA A 387 5.61 19.89 21.43
N ILE A 388 5.47 18.64 20.99
CA ILE A 388 6.62 17.80 20.61
C ILE A 388 7.31 18.34 19.36
N ALA A 389 6.54 18.83 18.38
CA ALA A 389 7.10 19.49 17.20
C ALA A 389 7.87 20.76 17.56
N ALA A 390 7.33 21.58 18.47
CA ALA A 390 8.00 22.78 18.97
C ALA A 390 9.28 22.44 19.76
N LEU A 391 9.26 21.40 20.60
CA LEU A 391 10.43 20.91 21.34
C LEU A 391 11.57 20.51 20.39
N GLY A 392 11.28 19.67 19.38
CA GLY A 392 12.25 19.26 18.39
C GLY A 392 12.83 20.46 17.62
N ARG A 393 11.95 21.37 17.15
CA ARG A 393 12.34 22.58 16.42
C ARG A 393 13.19 23.55 17.23
N LYS A 394 12.76 23.94 18.44
CA LYS A 394 13.47 24.95 19.24
C LYS A 394 14.81 24.45 19.76
N THR A 395 14.89 23.18 20.15
CA THR A 395 16.08 22.64 20.81
C THR A 395 17.06 21.95 19.86
N GLY A 396 16.61 21.60 18.66
CA GLY A 396 17.40 20.80 17.71
C GLY A 396 17.61 19.34 18.14
N ALA A 397 16.92 18.87 19.19
CA ALA A 397 17.09 17.50 19.71
C ALA A 397 16.69 16.42 18.70
N PHE A 398 15.65 16.67 17.91
CA PHE A 398 15.12 15.75 16.91
C PHE A 398 14.25 16.48 15.88
N SER A 399 14.03 15.83 14.74
CA SER A 399 12.97 16.16 13.79
C SER A 399 11.74 15.32 14.11
N ALA A 400 10.59 15.97 14.28
CA ALA A 400 9.32 15.30 14.53
C ALA A 400 8.61 14.96 13.21
N VAL A 401 8.11 13.74 13.10
CA VAL A 401 7.17 13.31 12.05
C VAL A 401 5.85 13.02 12.72
N ILE A 402 4.83 13.82 12.43
CA ILE A 402 3.47 13.61 12.94
C ILE A 402 2.71 12.74 11.94
N SER A 403 2.10 11.67 12.42
CA SER A 403 1.28 10.79 11.58
C SER A 403 0.24 10.01 12.36
N ASP A 404 -0.85 9.67 11.69
CA ASP A 404 -1.87 8.72 12.13
C ASP A 404 -1.81 7.41 11.31
N ASP A 405 -0.90 7.31 10.34
CA ASP A 405 -0.81 6.18 9.42
C ASP A 405 -0.06 4.99 10.05
N PRO A 406 -0.76 3.88 10.39
CA PRO A 406 -0.12 2.71 11.01
C PRO A 406 0.89 2.03 10.08
N ARG A 407 0.86 2.31 8.76
CA ARG A 407 1.83 1.74 7.82
C ARG A 407 3.25 2.26 8.04
N LEU A 408 3.44 3.36 8.78
CA LEU A 408 4.77 3.83 9.21
C LEU A 408 5.37 2.99 10.35
N LEU A 409 4.55 2.16 11.00
CA LEU A 409 4.95 1.31 12.10
C LEU A 409 5.36 -0.10 11.65
N LEU A 410 5.44 -0.38 10.34
CA LEU A 410 5.79 -1.70 9.78
C LEU A 410 7.28 -1.86 9.47
N GLY A 411 7.87 -2.98 9.90
CA GLY A 411 9.16 -3.54 9.48
C GLY A 411 10.28 -2.54 9.22
N ASP A 412 10.66 -2.42 7.95
CA ASP A 412 11.73 -1.55 7.47
C ASP A 412 11.40 -0.05 7.54
N ARG A 413 10.14 0.31 7.78
CA ARG A 413 9.71 1.70 7.89
C ARG A 413 9.84 2.24 9.30
N ILE A 414 9.49 1.46 10.32
CA ILE A 414 9.58 1.92 11.71
C ILE A 414 11.04 2.16 12.11
N VAL A 415 11.98 1.40 11.55
CA VAL A 415 13.42 1.53 11.84
C VAL A 415 14.07 2.83 11.35
N GLN A 416 13.39 3.60 10.49
CA GLN A 416 13.83 4.94 10.09
C GLN A 416 13.73 5.95 11.25
N PHE A 417 12.96 5.63 12.29
CA PHE A 417 12.76 6.47 13.47
C PHE A 417 13.67 6.02 14.61
N ASP A 418 14.28 6.98 15.30
CA ASP A 418 15.10 6.74 16.48
C ASP A 418 14.27 6.50 17.75
N ALA A 419 13.06 7.05 17.79
CA ALA A 419 12.04 6.72 18.78
C ALA A 419 10.62 6.90 18.19
N VAL A 420 9.65 6.22 18.79
CA VAL A 420 8.22 6.36 18.50
C VAL A 420 7.50 6.87 19.75
N VAL A 421 6.76 7.96 19.60
CA VAL A 421 5.85 8.49 20.62
C VAL A 421 4.44 7.98 20.32
N MET A 422 3.92 7.18 21.25
CA MET A 422 2.52 6.76 21.30
C MET A 422 1.72 7.90 21.92
N ASN A 423 1.20 8.77 21.05
CA ASN A 423 0.56 10.01 21.44
C ASN A 423 -0.91 9.79 21.82
N ASN A 424 -1.19 9.65 23.11
CA ASN A 424 -2.54 9.74 23.65
C ASN A 424 -3.59 8.85 22.94
N ILE A 425 -3.19 7.66 22.52
CA ILE A 425 -4.08 6.70 21.84
C ILE A 425 -4.97 6.08 22.91
N HIS A 426 -6.29 6.14 22.76
CA HIS A 426 -7.22 5.53 23.72
C HIS A 426 -7.84 4.23 23.21
N GLU A 427 -7.71 3.97 21.91
CA GLU A 427 -8.48 2.96 21.22
C GLU A 427 -7.96 1.55 21.54
N PRO A 428 -8.84 0.56 21.71
CA PRO A 428 -8.42 -0.81 21.96
C PRO A 428 -7.72 -1.45 20.74
N GLU A 429 -8.13 -1.08 19.52
CA GLU A 429 -7.65 -1.66 18.26
C GLU A 429 -7.39 -0.57 17.21
N PRO A 430 -6.43 0.35 17.43
CA PRO A 430 -6.24 1.53 16.60
C PRO A 430 -5.67 1.23 15.20
N PHE A 431 -5.23 0.01 14.93
CA PHE A 431 -4.75 -0.38 13.60
C PHE A 431 -5.84 -0.93 12.68
N LEU A 432 -7.05 -1.16 13.22
CA LEU A 432 -8.19 -1.57 12.42
C LEU A 432 -8.90 -0.36 11.80
N PRO A 433 -9.49 -0.50 10.60
CA PRO A 433 -10.35 0.52 10.02
C PRO A 433 -11.52 0.88 10.94
N GLU A 434 -11.94 2.14 10.95
CA GLU A 434 -13.09 2.59 11.76
C GLU A 434 -14.39 1.85 11.39
N ASP A 435 -14.51 1.45 10.12
CA ASP A 435 -15.64 0.72 9.53
C ASP A 435 -15.40 -0.80 9.50
N PHE A 436 -14.45 -1.33 10.27
CA PHE A 436 -14.08 -2.76 10.29
C PHE A 436 -15.29 -3.71 10.36
N LYS A 437 -16.29 -3.36 11.16
CA LYS A 437 -17.50 -4.19 11.37
C LYS A 437 -18.43 -4.25 10.14
N SER A 438 -18.34 -3.29 9.22
CA SER A 438 -19.12 -3.26 7.98
C SER A 438 -18.36 -3.84 6.78
N LEU A 439 -17.08 -4.16 6.93
CA LEU A 439 -16.28 -4.81 5.89
C LEU A 439 -16.73 -6.25 5.68
N ASP A 440 -16.48 -6.81 4.49
CA ASP A 440 -16.71 -8.23 4.23
C ASP A 440 -15.68 -9.13 4.95
N ALA A 441 -15.92 -10.45 4.95
CA ALA A 441 -15.08 -11.40 5.68
C ALA A 441 -13.60 -11.42 5.21
N GLN A 442 -13.36 -11.21 3.90
CA GLN A 442 -12.01 -11.20 3.35
C GLN A 442 -11.28 -9.92 3.78
N GLN A 443 -11.95 -8.78 3.70
CA GLN A 443 -11.43 -7.49 4.13
C GLN A 443 -11.16 -7.45 5.64
N GLN A 444 -12.04 -8.02 6.46
CA GLN A 444 -11.82 -8.16 7.90
C GLN A 444 -10.59 -9.04 8.20
N THR A 445 -10.43 -10.15 7.47
CA THR A 445 -9.26 -11.02 7.63
C THR A 445 -7.97 -10.27 7.30
N ALA A 446 -7.95 -9.53 6.19
CA ALA A 446 -6.80 -8.73 5.79
C ALA A 446 -6.46 -7.64 6.82
N ALA A 447 -7.46 -6.93 7.34
CA ALA A 447 -7.26 -5.91 8.38
C ALA A 447 -6.69 -6.50 9.68
N ARG A 448 -7.12 -7.70 10.08
CA ARG A 448 -6.58 -8.41 11.25
C ARG A 448 -5.14 -8.88 11.06
N GLN A 449 -4.80 -9.33 9.84
CA GLN A 449 -3.41 -9.65 9.49
C GLN A 449 -2.53 -8.40 9.53
N PHE A 450 -3.01 -7.27 9.01
CA PHE A 450 -2.30 -6.00 9.08
C PHE A 450 -2.08 -5.53 10.52
N ASP A 451 -3.12 -5.55 11.37
CA ASP A 451 -3.02 -5.25 12.80
C ASP A 451 -1.95 -6.11 13.49
N THR A 452 -1.95 -7.42 13.20
CA THR A 452 -0.96 -8.36 13.74
C THR A 452 0.46 -8.02 13.29
N ALA A 453 0.65 -7.69 12.01
CA ALA A 453 1.96 -7.32 11.46
C ALA A 453 2.50 -6.01 12.07
N VAL A 454 1.65 -5.01 12.28
CA VAL A 454 2.04 -3.76 12.95
C VAL A 454 2.45 -4.03 14.40
N LYS A 455 1.67 -4.83 15.13
CA LYS A 455 1.97 -5.20 16.52
C LYS A 455 3.32 -5.89 16.64
N GLN A 456 3.57 -6.90 15.79
CA GLN A 456 4.84 -7.62 15.77
C GLN A 456 6.02 -6.68 15.46
N SER A 457 5.86 -5.80 14.47
CA SER A 457 6.86 -4.83 14.08
C SER A 457 7.26 -3.87 15.21
N ILE A 458 6.30 -3.37 16.00
CA ILE A 458 6.58 -2.54 17.18
C ILE A 458 7.41 -3.32 18.21
N MET A 459 7.06 -4.58 18.48
CA MET A 459 7.80 -5.40 19.44
C MET A 459 9.23 -5.66 18.97
N GLU A 460 9.42 -6.01 17.69
CA GLU A 460 10.75 -6.20 17.09
C GLU A 460 11.57 -4.91 17.11
N TYR A 461 10.95 -3.76 16.84
CA TYR A 461 11.57 -2.45 16.91
C TYR A 461 12.14 -2.18 18.32
N VAL A 462 11.34 -2.37 19.36
CA VAL A 462 11.79 -2.16 20.75
C VAL A 462 12.85 -3.20 21.14
N ARG A 463 12.65 -4.49 20.82
CA ARG A 463 13.62 -5.58 21.03
C ARG A 463 14.97 -5.34 20.34
N SER A 464 14.97 -4.59 19.22
CA SER A 464 16.19 -4.21 18.50
C SER A 464 17.02 -3.14 19.20
N GLY A 465 16.50 -2.52 20.26
CA GLY A 465 17.18 -1.48 21.03
C GLY A 465 16.70 -0.06 20.78
N ARG A 466 15.59 0.10 20.05
CA ARG A 466 14.98 1.40 19.75
C ARG A 466 14.01 1.81 20.87
N GLY A 467 13.68 3.11 20.93
CA GLY A 467 12.93 3.69 22.03
C GLY A 467 11.44 3.87 21.74
N ILE A 468 10.60 3.70 22.76
CA ILE A 468 9.19 4.05 22.71
C ILE A 468 8.83 4.99 23.87
N VAL A 469 7.96 5.96 23.59
CA VAL A 469 7.46 6.93 24.57
C VAL A 469 5.95 6.83 24.62
N GLY A 470 5.37 6.64 25.81
CA GLY A 470 3.93 6.76 26.00
C GLY A 470 3.57 8.05 26.72
N ILE A 471 2.58 8.76 26.19
CA ILE A 471 2.01 9.95 26.83
C ILE A 471 0.56 9.67 27.18
N HIS A 472 0.21 9.89 28.45
CA HIS A 472 -1.11 9.86 29.03
C HIS A 472 -1.96 8.67 28.55
N ALA A 473 -2.83 8.85 27.54
CA ALA A 473 -3.76 7.80 27.13
C ALA A 473 -3.07 6.57 26.53
N ALA A 474 -1.76 6.61 26.23
CA ALA A 474 -1.02 5.48 25.66
C ALA A 474 -1.20 4.13 26.40
N THR A 475 -1.48 4.11 27.70
CA THR A 475 -1.79 2.86 28.46
C THR A 475 -3.27 2.47 28.46
N ALA A 476 -4.15 3.33 27.96
CA ALA A 476 -5.56 3.05 27.69
C ALA A 476 -5.76 2.37 26.33
N ALA A 477 -4.82 2.54 25.39
CA ALA A 477 -4.79 1.76 24.15
C ALA A 477 -4.52 0.27 24.39
N PHE A 478 -4.80 -0.54 23.35
CA PHE A 478 -4.32 -1.93 23.24
C PHE A 478 -4.63 -2.84 24.43
N GLN A 479 -5.79 -2.65 25.08
CA GLN A 479 -6.14 -3.36 26.33
C GLN A 479 -6.14 -4.91 26.20
N ASN A 480 -6.23 -5.43 24.98
CA ASN A 480 -6.22 -6.85 24.66
C ASN A 480 -4.85 -7.39 24.18
N TRP A 481 -3.78 -6.59 24.25
CA TRP A 481 -2.44 -6.97 23.80
C TRP A 481 -1.47 -7.02 24.98
N ALA A 482 -1.37 -8.19 25.61
CA ALA A 482 -0.60 -8.38 26.85
C ALA A 482 0.84 -7.86 26.77
N GLU A 483 1.60 -8.20 25.72
CA GLU A 483 2.98 -7.75 25.52
C GLU A 483 3.10 -6.21 25.51
N TYR A 484 2.12 -5.49 24.96
CA TYR A 484 2.12 -4.03 25.01
C TYR A 484 1.98 -3.51 26.44
N GLY A 485 1.09 -4.12 27.23
CA GLY A 485 0.95 -3.78 28.65
C GLY A 485 2.21 -4.08 29.45
N GLU A 486 2.88 -5.20 29.16
CA GLU A 486 4.15 -5.52 29.79
C GLU A 486 5.26 -4.53 29.41
N MET A 487 5.37 -4.19 28.11
CA MET A 487 6.33 -3.20 27.60
C MET A 487 6.07 -1.81 28.19
N MET A 488 4.83 -1.31 28.16
CA MET A 488 4.48 0.00 28.70
C MET A 488 4.51 0.04 30.22
N GLY A 489 4.38 -1.11 30.88
CA GLY A 489 4.44 -1.22 32.34
C GLY A 489 3.09 -1.18 33.03
N GLY A 490 1.98 -1.22 32.32
CA GLY A 490 0.65 -1.18 32.92
C GLY A 490 -0.44 -0.92 31.90
N PHE A 491 -1.67 -1.19 32.31
CA PHE A 491 -2.86 -0.77 31.57
C PHE A 491 -3.68 0.22 32.40
N TYR A 492 -4.49 1.02 31.71
CA TYR A 492 -5.50 1.84 32.34
C TYR A 492 -6.45 1.02 33.24
N GLY A 493 -6.64 1.47 34.47
CA GLY A 493 -7.57 0.92 35.46
C GLY A 493 -8.53 1.97 36.07
N GLY A 494 -8.46 3.21 35.60
CA GLY A 494 -9.24 4.35 36.11
C GLY A 494 -8.39 5.63 36.15
N HIS A 495 -8.99 6.74 36.58
CA HIS A 495 -8.29 8.01 36.75
C HIS A 495 -8.85 8.87 37.89
N ILE A 496 -8.13 9.94 38.21
CA ILE A 496 -8.64 11.12 38.91
C ILE A 496 -8.32 12.36 38.07
N PHE A 497 -9.18 13.38 38.11
CA PHE A 497 -8.94 14.67 37.48
C PHE A 497 -9.09 15.77 38.54
N GLN A 498 -7.98 16.37 38.96
CA GLN A 498 -7.95 17.41 39.99
C GLN A 498 -6.55 18.05 40.08
N ASP A 499 -6.39 19.08 40.91
CA ASP A 499 -5.06 19.49 41.36
C ASP A 499 -4.46 18.39 42.25
N VAL A 500 -3.30 17.87 41.87
CA VAL A 500 -2.59 16.81 42.58
C VAL A 500 -1.23 17.28 43.04
N ALA A 501 -0.81 16.83 44.22
CA ALA A 501 0.56 17.00 44.69
C ALA A 501 1.41 15.82 44.20
N LEU A 502 2.51 16.11 43.51
CA LEU A 502 3.44 15.11 42.99
C LEU A 502 4.77 15.18 43.73
N LYS A 503 5.28 14.01 44.14
CA LYS A 503 6.64 13.85 44.64
C LYS A 503 7.55 13.25 43.56
N LEU A 504 8.84 13.50 43.70
CA LEU A 504 9.88 12.84 42.91
C LEU A 504 10.35 11.64 43.71
N ASP A 505 10.13 10.43 43.19
CA ASP A 505 10.69 9.21 43.78
C ASP A 505 12.22 9.18 43.59
N GLU A 506 12.71 9.78 42.51
CA GLU A 506 14.14 9.95 42.23
C GLU A 506 14.46 11.42 41.88
N PRO A 507 14.71 12.28 42.89
CA PRO A 507 14.95 13.72 42.67
C PRO A 507 16.13 14.05 41.76
N GLU A 508 17.19 13.23 41.81
CA GLU A 508 18.43 13.41 41.04
C GLU A 508 18.41 12.72 39.67
N HIS A 509 17.31 12.05 39.31
CA HIS A 509 17.22 11.38 38.02
C HIS A 509 17.30 12.40 36.87
N PRO A 510 18.09 12.18 35.80
CA PRO A 510 18.25 13.17 34.72
C PRO A 510 16.92 13.65 34.09
N ILE A 511 15.94 12.76 33.98
CA ILE A 511 14.59 13.08 33.46
C ILE A 511 13.78 13.99 34.42
N ASN A 512 14.10 13.98 35.72
CA ASN A 512 13.45 14.79 36.75
C ASN A 512 14.14 16.13 37.02
N ALA A 513 15.32 16.39 36.42
CA ALA A 513 16.10 17.60 36.67
C ALA A 513 15.31 18.90 36.50
N CYS A 514 14.32 18.91 35.59
CA CYS A 514 13.46 20.05 35.32
C CYS A 514 12.57 20.50 36.49
N PHE A 515 12.39 19.67 37.52
CA PHE A 515 11.59 19.95 38.71
C PHE A 515 12.44 20.48 39.89
N GLY A 516 13.77 20.54 39.75
CA GLY A 516 14.68 21.10 40.76
C GLY A 516 14.65 20.35 42.10
N GLY A 517 14.39 19.05 42.07
CA GLY A 517 14.39 18.18 43.25
C GLY A 517 13.22 18.38 44.23
N LYS A 518 12.20 19.17 43.87
CA LYS A 518 11.10 19.55 44.77
C LYS A 518 9.75 18.96 44.33
N PRO A 519 8.89 18.55 45.27
CA PRO A 519 7.50 18.21 44.95
C PRO A 519 6.77 19.42 44.38
N PHE A 520 5.81 19.18 43.49
CA PHE A 520 5.07 20.23 42.78
C PHE A 520 3.60 19.85 42.62
N ASN A 521 2.75 20.85 42.36
CA ASN A 521 1.34 20.62 42.07
C ASN A 521 1.08 20.75 40.57
N ILE A 522 0.12 19.97 40.08
CA ILE A 522 -0.39 20.08 38.71
C ILE A 522 -1.86 19.71 38.66
N ASN A 523 -2.65 20.46 37.89
CA ASN A 523 -4.02 20.10 37.56
C ASN A 523 -4.02 19.29 36.26
N ASP A 524 -4.26 17.99 36.36
CA ASP A 524 -4.27 17.08 35.21
C ASP A 524 -5.11 15.83 35.49
N GLU A 525 -5.32 15.00 34.47
CA GLU A 525 -5.89 13.66 34.61
C GLU A 525 -4.78 12.63 34.90
N ILE A 526 -4.81 12.05 36.10
CA ILE A 526 -3.83 11.05 36.54
C ILE A 526 -4.44 9.66 36.43
N TYR A 527 -3.82 8.81 35.61
CA TYR A 527 -4.24 7.42 35.47
C TYR A 527 -3.81 6.57 36.65
N ILE A 528 -4.65 5.59 36.92
CA ILE A 528 -4.47 4.58 37.95
C ILE A 528 -4.34 3.25 37.23
N PHE A 529 -3.19 2.62 37.41
CA PHE A 529 -2.82 1.46 36.61
C PHE A 529 -3.33 0.16 37.23
N ARG A 530 -3.81 -0.74 36.37
CA ARG A 530 -3.97 -2.17 36.68
C ARG A 530 -2.72 -2.93 36.22
N GLY A 531 -2.68 -4.23 36.52
CA GLY A 531 -1.58 -5.12 36.11
C GLY A 531 -1.24 -4.98 34.62
N PRO A 532 0.05 -5.10 34.23
CA PRO A 532 1.17 -5.61 35.03
C PRO A 532 1.98 -4.56 35.83
N HIS A 533 1.41 -3.39 36.15
CA HIS A 533 2.10 -2.36 36.94
C HIS A 533 2.76 -2.88 38.21
N SER A 534 4.07 -2.63 38.34
CA SER A 534 4.86 -3.01 39.51
C SER A 534 6.17 -2.24 39.60
N ARG A 535 6.49 -1.70 40.79
CA ARG A 535 7.82 -1.11 41.06
C ARG A 535 8.97 -2.12 40.99
N LYS A 536 8.68 -3.43 40.93
CA LYS A 536 9.71 -4.47 40.72
C LYS A 536 10.21 -4.52 39.28
N THR A 537 9.42 -4.01 38.33
CA THR A 537 9.74 -4.02 36.89
C THR A 537 9.89 -2.63 36.31
N LEU A 538 9.50 -1.59 37.06
CA LEU A 538 9.54 -0.20 36.63
C LEU A 538 10.46 0.63 37.55
N ARG A 539 11.24 1.53 36.95
CA ARG A 539 11.90 2.61 37.67
C ARG A 539 10.97 3.82 37.70
N VAL A 540 10.15 3.91 38.75
CA VAL A 540 9.21 5.02 38.94
C VAL A 540 9.97 6.31 39.24
N LEU A 541 9.60 7.39 38.55
CA LEU A 541 10.25 8.70 38.64
C LEU A 541 9.42 9.72 39.42
N LEU A 542 8.10 9.72 39.21
CA LEU A 542 7.13 10.59 39.88
C LEU A 542 5.98 9.74 40.41
N SER A 543 5.40 10.15 41.54
CA SER A 543 4.18 9.57 42.12
C SER A 543 3.32 10.64 42.78
N LEU A 544 2.05 10.33 43.04
CA LEU A 544 1.23 11.15 43.95
C LEU A 544 1.88 11.24 45.34
N ASP A 545 1.91 12.44 45.90
CA ASP A 545 2.41 12.71 47.24
C ASP A 545 1.26 12.62 48.26
N LEU A 546 0.97 11.41 48.72
CA LEU A 546 -0.10 11.14 49.69
C LEU A 546 0.15 11.77 51.09
N ALA A 547 1.32 12.37 51.33
CA ALA A 547 1.54 13.18 52.53
C ALA A 547 0.99 14.61 52.37
N ARG A 548 0.79 15.06 51.12
CA ARG A 548 0.34 16.42 50.77
C ARG A 548 -1.04 16.46 50.10
N MET A 549 -1.62 15.30 49.79
CA MET A 549 -2.98 15.19 49.28
C MET A 549 -3.71 13.96 49.83
N PRO A 550 -5.05 13.98 49.90
CA PRO A 550 -5.83 12.80 50.27
C PRO A 550 -5.57 11.62 49.33
N ASP A 551 -5.58 10.41 49.88
CA ASP A 551 -5.52 9.18 49.08
C ASP A 551 -6.80 9.03 48.25
N PRO A 552 -6.71 8.84 46.92
CA PRO A 552 -7.85 8.54 46.07
C PRO A 552 -8.62 7.28 46.46
N GLY A 553 -8.01 6.36 47.23
CA GLY A 553 -8.64 5.11 47.67
C GLY A 553 -8.91 4.12 46.53
N LYS A 554 -8.21 4.27 45.39
CA LYS A 554 -8.44 3.48 44.17
C LYS A 554 -7.44 2.34 43.98
N ARG A 555 -6.42 2.23 44.84
CA ARG A 555 -5.48 1.10 44.88
C ARG A 555 -5.21 0.61 46.31
N PRO A 556 -5.28 -0.71 46.58
CA PRO A 556 -4.97 -1.26 47.90
C PRO A 556 -3.51 -1.03 48.35
N ASP A 557 -2.57 -1.02 47.41
CA ASP A 557 -1.14 -0.83 47.68
C ASP A 557 -0.72 0.65 47.79
N ARG A 558 -1.66 1.58 47.57
CA ARG A 558 -1.45 3.03 47.61
C ARG A 558 -0.32 3.52 46.67
N ASP A 559 0.02 2.74 45.64
CA ASP A 559 1.06 3.09 44.68
C ASP A 559 0.46 3.77 43.45
N TYR A 560 0.58 5.10 43.41
CA TYR A 560 0.09 5.93 42.30
C TYR A 560 1.27 6.56 41.55
N ALA A 561 2.00 5.73 40.81
CA ALA A 561 3.04 6.20 39.91
C ALA A 561 2.46 7.12 38.82
N VAL A 562 3.23 8.12 38.43
CA VAL A 562 2.86 9.14 37.43
C VAL A 562 3.76 9.04 36.20
N SER A 563 5.04 8.78 36.39
CA SER A 563 5.96 8.54 35.28
C SER A 563 7.02 7.50 35.66
N TRP A 564 7.57 6.83 34.66
CA TRP A 564 8.62 5.84 34.85
C TRP A 564 9.46 5.66 33.59
N VAL A 565 10.61 5.03 33.78
CA VAL A 565 11.41 4.44 32.72
C VAL A 565 11.62 2.94 32.96
N ARG A 566 11.92 2.23 31.89
CA ARG A 566 12.43 0.86 31.95
C ARG A 566 13.21 0.50 30.70
N MET A 567 14.01 -0.56 30.81
CA MET A 567 14.39 -1.37 29.66
C MET A 567 13.30 -2.41 29.40
N TRP A 568 12.96 -2.60 28.12
CA TRP A 568 12.16 -3.73 27.65
C TRP A 568 12.98 -4.45 26.58
N ASP A 569 13.48 -5.64 26.91
CA ASP A 569 14.60 -6.26 26.22
C ASP A 569 15.78 -5.26 26.10
N ARG A 570 16.11 -4.81 24.89
CA ARG A 570 17.16 -3.80 24.65
C ARG A 570 16.62 -2.38 24.47
N GLY A 571 15.30 -2.24 24.37
CA GLY A 571 14.62 -0.99 24.06
C GLY A 571 14.41 -0.12 25.29
N ARG A 572 14.37 1.20 25.08
CA ARG A 572 14.17 2.21 26.14
C ARG A 572 12.72 2.66 26.12
N VAL A 573 12.02 2.46 27.23
CA VAL A 573 10.61 2.85 27.38
C VAL A 573 10.52 3.98 28.40
N PHE A 574 9.93 5.11 28.00
CA PHE A 574 9.52 6.19 28.90
C PHE A 574 8.01 6.33 28.87
N TYR A 575 7.40 6.54 30.03
CA TYR A 575 5.98 6.82 30.14
C TYR A 575 5.71 7.94 31.14
N THR A 576 4.73 8.79 30.82
CA THR A 576 4.11 9.71 31.78
C THR A 576 2.61 9.73 31.59
N THR A 577 1.86 9.72 32.69
CA THR A 577 0.40 9.88 32.68
C THR A 577 -0.04 11.33 32.49
N LEU A 578 0.87 12.29 32.63
CA LEU A 578 0.57 13.71 32.46
C LEU A 578 0.35 14.05 30.97
N GLY A 579 -0.37 15.13 30.72
CA GLY A 579 -0.64 15.62 29.36
C GLY A 579 -2.08 15.41 28.89
N HIS A 580 -3.06 15.37 29.81
CA HIS A 580 -4.47 15.43 29.45
C HIS A 580 -4.98 16.87 29.41
N ALA A 581 -4.75 17.64 30.48
CA ALA A 581 -5.17 19.03 30.51
C ALA A 581 -4.40 19.83 29.45
N GLU A 582 -5.11 20.61 28.63
CA GLU A 582 -4.49 21.46 27.60
C GLU A 582 -3.40 22.36 28.21
N SER A 583 -3.66 22.85 29.42
CA SER A 583 -2.73 23.72 30.16
C SER A 583 -1.42 23.08 30.56
N THR A 584 -1.36 21.75 30.61
CA THR A 584 -0.11 21.03 30.85
C THR A 584 0.91 21.32 29.74
N TYR A 585 0.47 21.57 28.50
CA TYR A 585 1.35 21.83 27.36
C TYR A 585 1.98 23.22 27.31
N TRP A 586 1.61 24.14 28.20
CA TRP A 586 2.36 25.39 28.44
C TRP A 586 2.95 25.46 29.84
N ASN A 587 3.14 24.30 30.49
CA ASN A 587 3.96 24.18 31.70
C ASN A 587 5.43 23.89 31.30
N PRO A 588 6.38 24.82 31.56
CA PRO A 588 7.78 24.63 31.17
C PRO A 588 8.47 23.40 31.78
N ALA A 589 8.09 23.00 32.99
CA ALA A 589 8.66 21.81 33.63
C ALA A 589 8.16 20.52 32.95
N PHE A 590 6.86 20.44 32.64
CA PHE A 590 6.32 19.31 31.90
C PHE A 590 6.97 19.15 30.52
N LEU A 591 7.09 20.23 29.75
CA LEU A 591 7.72 20.17 28.42
C LEU A 591 9.18 19.74 28.48
N ARG A 592 9.93 20.17 29.50
CA ARG A 592 11.30 19.69 29.75
C ARG A 592 11.34 18.21 30.15
N HIS A 593 10.37 17.74 30.93
CA HIS A 593 10.23 16.33 31.30
C HIS A 593 9.96 15.44 30.07
N VAL A 594 9.03 15.84 29.19
CA VAL A 594 8.74 15.13 27.93
C VAL A 594 9.96 15.11 27.01
N LEU A 595 10.66 16.24 26.87
CA LEU A 595 11.90 16.30 26.07
C LEU A 595 12.97 15.34 26.60
N ALA A 596 13.21 15.35 27.91
CA ALA A 596 14.17 14.44 28.54
C ALA A 596 13.77 12.96 28.36
N GLY A 597 12.48 12.64 28.46
CA GLY A 597 11.95 11.30 28.19
C GLY A 597 12.14 10.85 26.74
N ILE A 598 11.93 11.74 25.77
CA ILE A 598 12.21 11.46 24.36
C ILE A 598 13.72 11.26 24.13
N GLN A 599 14.57 12.08 24.73
CA GLN A 599 16.03 11.94 24.60
C GLN A 599 16.57 10.68 25.28
N PHE A 600 15.92 10.22 26.35
CA PHE A 600 16.17 8.90 26.91
C PHE A 600 15.80 7.81 25.89
N ALA A 601 14.60 7.86 25.30
CA ALA A 601 14.17 6.88 24.30
C ALA A 601 15.12 6.82 23.08
N THR A 602 15.55 7.97 22.55
CA THR A 602 16.52 8.04 21.43
C THR A 602 17.94 7.61 21.84
N GLY A 603 18.22 7.55 23.14
CA GLY A 603 19.51 7.17 23.71
C GLY A 603 20.53 8.31 23.75
N ASP A 604 20.10 9.57 23.63
CA ASP A 604 20.97 10.74 23.73
C ASP A 604 21.14 11.19 25.19
N LEU A 605 20.10 11.05 26.02
CA LEU A 605 20.18 11.31 27.46
C LEU A 605 20.44 10.01 28.21
N ALA A 606 21.65 9.85 28.73
CA ALA A 606 21.99 8.73 29.60
C ALA A 606 21.24 8.87 30.94
N ALA A 607 20.42 7.88 31.27
CA ALA A 607 19.72 7.79 32.54
C ALA A 607 19.55 6.33 32.95
N PRO A 608 19.64 5.99 34.24
CA PRO A 608 19.47 4.62 34.71
C PRO A 608 18.00 4.19 34.54
N ALA A 609 17.78 2.96 34.07
CA ALA A 609 16.44 2.47 33.76
C ALA A 609 16.04 1.20 34.54
N ASP A 610 16.99 0.60 35.26
CA ASP A 610 16.72 -0.58 36.08
C ASP A 610 15.82 -0.20 37.27
N PRO A 611 14.88 -1.08 37.65
CA PRO A 611 14.06 -0.91 38.84
C PRO A 611 14.93 -0.72 40.08
N LEU A 612 14.45 0.09 41.03
CA LEU A 612 15.17 0.28 42.29
C LEU A 612 15.09 -0.98 43.16
N PRO A 613 16.15 -1.27 43.93
CA PRO A 613 16.07 -2.26 45.00
C PRO A 613 14.89 -1.92 45.92
N GLN A 614 14.05 -2.91 46.21
CA GLN A 614 12.95 -2.71 47.15
C GLN A 614 13.51 -2.66 48.58
N PRO A 615 13.01 -1.74 49.44
CA PRO A 615 13.42 -1.65 50.84
C PRO A 615 13.00 -2.86 51.67
#